data_AF-A0A2P2ICI6-F1
#
_entry.id   AF-A0A2P2ICI6-F1
#
_cell.length_a   1.000
_cell.length_b   1.000
_cell.length_c   1.000
_cell.angle_alpha   90.00
_cell.angle_beta   90.00
_cell.angle_gamma   90.00
#
_symmetry.space_group_name_H-M   'P 1'
#
loop_
_entity.id
_entity.type
_entity.pdbx_description
1 polymer ?
#
loop_
_entity_poly.entity_id
_entity_poly.type
_entity_poly.pdbx_seq_one_letter_code
_entity_poly.pdbx_strand_id
1 'polypeptide(L)'
;ESMTAMKDHLVAHSTPNGYTYLFELHNTKPRKRMEILTCFVPGMLALGSLEVDNPNAAEHLQLAKEIVRTCFEFHRQTATGLAAELVEFTAEGDFRVKNSEAQGKLRPETIESLFILYRVTRDEIYREMAWELFESMRSNARVESGGYATVENVQSDPSEIQFVDKMEGFFLSQTLKYLYLLFSETDILPFDEYVFTTEAHAFPIN
;
A
#
# COMPACT_ATOMS: atom_id res chain seq x y z
N GLU A 1 -4.89 2.17 -22.31
CA GLU A 1 -3.59 1.80 -22.90
C GLU A 1 -2.55 1.48 -21.84
N SER A 2 -2.12 2.43 -20.99
CA SER A 2 -1.08 2.19 -19.97
C SER A 2 -1.40 1.05 -19.00
N MET A 3 -2.66 0.95 -18.55
CA MET A 3 -3.08 -0.12 -17.63
C MET A 3 -3.01 -1.51 -18.29
N THR A 4 -3.38 -1.58 -19.57
CA THR A 4 -3.26 -2.80 -20.37
C THR A 4 -1.80 -3.21 -20.51
N ALA A 5 -0.92 -2.27 -20.88
CA ALA A 5 0.52 -2.55 -20.99
C ALA A 5 1.15 -2.97 -19.66
N MET A 6 0.77 -2.33 -18.55
CA MET A 6 1.21 -2.72 -17.20
C MET A 6 0.80 -4.17 -16.89
N LYS A 7 -0.47 -4.52 -17.14
CA LYS A 7 -0.97 -5.88 -16.94
C LYS A 7 -0.20 -6.90 -17.79
N ASP A 8 -0.02 -6.61 -19.07
CA ASP A 8 0.55 -7.56 -20.03
C ASP A 8 2.07 -7.75 -19.87
N HIS A 9 2.76 -6.78 -19.26
CA HIS A 9 4.23 -6.76 -19.22
C HIS A 9 4.86 -6.72 -17.84
N LEU A 10 4.12 -6.34 -16.78
CA LEU A 10 4.67 -6.15 -15.44
C LEU A 10 4.03 -7.04 -14.38
N VAL A 11 2.93 -7.73 -14.67
CA VAL A 11 2.28 -8.63 -13.70
C VAL A 11 3.00 -9.98 -13.65
N ALA A 12 3.29 -10.43 -12.44
CA ALA A 12 3.82 -11.77 -12.15
C ALA A 12 3.20 -12.32 -10.85
N HIS A 13 3.48 -13.59 -10.56
CA HIS A 13 2.99 -14.28 -9.37
C HIS A 13 4.17 -14.84 -8.57
N SER A 14 4.12 -14.68 -7.25
CA SER A 14 5.14 -15.20 -6.34
C SER A 14 5.04 -16.71 -6.15
N THR A 15 5.96 -17.30 -5.39
CA THR A 15 5.93 -18.71 -5.00
C THR A 15 6.32 -18.80 -3.52
N PRO A 16 5.64 -19.60 -2.68
CA PRO A 16 4.62 -20.59 -3.04
C PRO A 16 3.17 -20.06 -3.05
N ASN A 17 2.89 -18.88 -2.50
CA ASN A 17 1.52 -18.45 -2.25
C ASN A 17 0.83 -17.81 -3.47
N GLY A 18 1.57 -17.52 -4.54
CA GLY A 18 0.98 -17.02 -5.79
C GLY A 18 0.49 -15.57 -5.73
N TYR A 19 1.08 -14.73 -4.87
CA TYR A 19 0.73 -13.32 -4.75
C TYR A 19 1.00 -12.57 -6.05
N THR A 20 -0.01 -11.84 -6.54
CA THR A 20 0.09 -11.02 -7.75
C THR A 20 0.88 -9.75 -7.47
N TYR A 21 1.96 -9.51 -8.21
CA TYR A 21 2.83 -8.35 -8.00
C TYR A 21 3.23 -7.68 -9.32
N LEU A 22 3.67 -6.43 -9.21
CA LEU A 22 4.21 -5.66 -10.32
C LEU A 22 5.73 -5.62 -10.22
N PHE A 23 6.41 -6.20 -11.21
CA PHE A 23 7.87 -6.19 -11.28
C PHE A 23 8.39 -5.06 -12.18
N GLU A 24 9.65 -4.69 -12.01
CA GLU A 24 10.26 -3.64 -12.82
C GLU A 24 10.92 -4.18 -14.09
N LEU A 25 10.90 -3.39 -15.16
CA LEU A 25 11.73 -3.63 -16.35
C LEU A 25 12.90 -2.64 -16.40
N HIS A 26 14.12 -3.17 -16.51
CA HIS A 26 15.32 -2.36 -16.74
C HIS A 26 15.99 -2.79 -18.04
N ASN A 27 15.97 -1.94 -19.08
CA ASN A 27 16.42 -2.28 -20.43
C ASN A 27 15.82 -3.62 -20.89
N THR A 28 14.49 -3.75 -20.79
CA THR A 28 13.69 -4.95 -21.09
C THR A 28 13.98 -6.19 -20.24
N LYS A 29 14.88 -6.12 -19.24
CA LYS A 29 15.16 -7.23 -18.34
C LYS A 29 14.27 -7.13 -17.09
N PRO A 30 13.54 -8.21 -16.74
CA PRO A 30 12.70 -8.22 -15.54
C PRO A 30 13.58 -8.18 -14.28
N ARG A 31 13.22 -7.31 -13.34
CA ARG A 31 13.72 -7.28 -11.97
C ARG A 31 12.56 -7.60 -11.06
N LYS A 32 12.56 -8.79 -10.47
CA LYS A 32 11.52 -9.30 -9.58
C LYS A 32 11.57 -8.59 -8.22
N ARG A 33 11.18 -7.33 -8.19
CA ARG A 33 11.14 -6.48 -7.01
C ARG A 33 10.00 -5.48 -7.15
N MET A 34 9.51 -5.00 -6.02
CA MET A 34 8.43 -4.02 -5.95
C MET A 34 8.68 -3.10 -4.76
N GLU A 35 8.61 -1.80 -5.02
CA GLU A 35 8.66 -0.79 -3.96
C GLU A 35 7.30 -0.70 -3.27
N ILE A 36 7.28 -0.37 -1.98
CA ILE A 36 6.04 -0.07 -1.26
C ILE A 36 5.27 1.08 -1.92
N LEU A 37 5.99 1.99 -2.60
CA LEU A 37 5.39 3.05 -3.41
C LEU A 37 4.43 2.50 -4.46
N THR A 38 4.72 1.32 -5.05
CA THR A 38 3.87 0.71 -6.09
C THR A 38 2.51 0.28 -5.53
N CYS A 39 2.34 0.22 -4.20
CA CYS A 39 1.08 -0.09 -3.57
C CYS A 39 0.01 1.00 -3.70
N PHE A 40 0.25 2.11 -4.42
CA PHE A 40 -0.80 3.05 -4.84
C PHE A 40 -1.62 2.51 -6.02
N VAL A 41 -1.05 1.58 -6.80
CA VAL A 41 -1.65 1.06 -8.04
C VAL A 41 -3.01 0.39 -7.82
N PRO A 42 -3.25 -0.42 -6.76
CA PRO A 42 -4.57 -0.97 -6.49
C PRO A 42 -5.65 0.11 -6.35
N GLY A 43 -5.39 1.17 -5.58
CA GLY A 43 -6.28 2.31 -5.43
C GLY A 43 -6.56 3.00 -6.76
N MET A 44 -5.51 3.25 -7.56
CA MET A 44 -5.65 3.82 -8.91
C MET A 44 -6.52 2.96 -9.82
N LEU A 45 -6.31 1.63 -9.84
CA LEU A 45 -7.09 0.69 -10.65
C LEU A 45 -8.55 0.61 -10.20
N ALA A 46 -8.79 0.58 -8.88
CA ALA A 46 -10.12 0.55 -8.30
C ALA A 46 -10.89 1.85 -8.57
N LEU A 47 -10.24 3.01 -8.44
CA LEU A 47 -10.85 4.30 -8.76
C LEU A 47 -11.24 4.37 -10.25
N GLY A 48 -10.33 3.97 -11.15
CA GLY A 48 -10.61 3.91 -12.58
C GLY A 48 -11.70 2.89 -12.96
N SER A 49 -12.07 1.96 -12.08
CA SER A 49 -13.21 1.04 -12.31
C SER A 49 -14.58 1.69 -12.12
N LEU A 50 -14.65 2.88 -11.50
CA LEU A 50 -15.88 3.65 -11.34
C LEU A 50 -16.29 4.41 -12.61
N GLU A 51 -15.37 4.56 -13.56
CA GLU A 51 -15.64 5.23 -14.84
C GLU A 51 -16.70 4.48 -15.66
N VAL A 52 -17.78 5.16 -16.03
CA VAL A 52 -18.97 4.57 -16.68
C VAL A 52 -18.62 3.83 -17.97
N ASP A 53 -17.68 4.37 -18.75
CA ASP A 53 -17.30 3.84 -20.06
C ASP A 53 -16.03 2.98 -20.05
N ASN A 54 -15.60 2.48 -18.88
CA ASN A 54 -14.41 1.63 -18.81
C ASN A 54 -14.74 0.16 -19.12
N PRO A 55 -14.37 -0.38 -20.32
CA PRO A 55 -14.67 -1.77 -20.68
C PRO A 55 -13.87 -2.79 -19.84
N ASN A 56 -12.81 -2.35 -19.16
CA ASN A 56 -11.94 -3.19 -18.34
C ASN A 56 -12.21 -3.02 -16.83
N ALA A 57 -13.32 -2.37 -16.43
CA ALA A 57 -13.61 -2.06 -15.03
C ALA A 57 -13.53 -3.29 -14.10
N ALA A 58 -14.16 -4.39 -14.50
CA ALA A 58 -14.15 -5.64 -13.71
C ALA A 58 -12.74 -6.24 -13.61
N GLU A 59 -11.96 -6.21 -14.69
CA GLU A 59 -10.60 -6.72 -14.71
C GLU A 59 -9.64 -5.85 -13.87
N HIS A 60 -9.74 -4.52 -13.99
CA HIS A 60 -8.96 -3.59 -13.18
C HIS A 60 -9.27 -3.77 -11.70
N LEU A 61 -10.55 -3.89 -11.34
CA LEU A 61 -10.95 -4.10 -9.96
C LEU A 61 -10.44 -5.44 -9.44
N GLN A 62 -10.49 -6.51 -10.23
CA GLN A 62 -9.95 -7.81 -9.84
C GLN A 62 -8.43 -7.74 -9.60
N LEU A 63 -7.68 -7.15 -10.54
CA LEU A 63 -6.24 -6.96 -10.40
C LEU A 63 -5.88 -6.08 -9.19
N ALA A 64 -6.68 -5.04 -8.90
CA ALA A 64 -6.52 -4.22 -7.71
C ALA A 64 -6.64 -5.05 -6.42
N LYS A 65 -7.66 -5.91 -6.33
CA LYS A 65 -7.87 -6.80 -5.18
C LYS A 65 -6.69 -7.75 -4.95
N GLU A 66 -6.13 -8.27 -6.04
CA GLU A 66 -4.98 -9.18 -5.97
C GLU A 66 -3.70 -8.45 -5.53
N ILE A 67 -3.40 -7.30 -6.14
CA ILE A 67 -2.18 -6.54 -5.80
C ILE A 67 -2.27 -5.97 -4.37
N VAL A 68 -3.43 -5.49 -3.91
CA VAL A 68 -3.55 -4.98 -2.53
C VAL A 68 -3.31 -6.09 -1.50
N ARG A 69 -3.68 -7.33 -1.82
CA ARG A 69 -3.39 -8.47 -0.94
C ARG A 69 -1.89 -8.66 -0.80
N THR A 70 -1.14 -8.60 -1.91
CA THR A 70 0.32 -8.63 -1.89
C THR A 70 0.92 -7.48 -1.08
N CYS A 71 0.40 -6.27 -1.26
CA CYS A 71 0.83 -5.10 -0.48
C CYS A 71 0.59 -5.27 1.02
N PHE A 72 -0.55 -5.84 1.42
CA PHE A 72 -0.81 -6.18 2.82
C PHE A 72 0.19 -7.20 3.37
N GLU A 73 0.59 -8.18 2.56
CA GLU A 73 1.61 -9.16 2.94
C GLU A 73 2.99 -8.53 3.12
N PHE A 74 3.33 -7.46 2.40
CA PHE A 74 4.58 -6.72 2.62
C PHE A 74 4.71 -6.18 4.05
N HIS A 75 3.60 -5.91 4.72
CA HIS A 75 3.57 -5.54 6.13
C HIS A 75 3.56 -6.79 7.01
N ARG A 76 2.63 -7.72 6.78
CA ARG A 76 2.41 -8.87 7.66
C ARG A 76 3.57 -9.83 7.78
N GLN A 77 4.42 -9.93 6.77
CA GLN A 77 5.56 -10.85 6.78
C GLN A 77 6.82 -10.24 7.41
N THR A 78 6.75 -9.02 7.94
CA THR A 78 7.84 -8.42 8.72
C THR A 78 7.59 -8.61 10.21
N ALA A 79 8.66 -8.61 11.00
CA ALA A 79 8.57 -8.79 12.45
C ALA A 79 7.77 -7.68 13.13
N THR A 80 7.81 -6.45 12.59
CA THR A 80 7.12 -5.29 13.14
C THR A 80 5.72 -5.05 12.55
N GLY A 81 5.28 -5.83 11.55
CA GLY A 81 4.02 -5.55 10.86
C GLY A 81 4.04 -4.25 10.04
N LEU A 82 5.23 -3.70 9.75
CA LEU A 82 5.43 -2.52 8.91
C LEU A 82 6.13 -2.93 7.61
N ALA A 83 5.73 -2.37 6.49
CA ALA A 83 6.41 -2.61 5.22
C ALA A 83 7.79 -1.93 5.16
N ALA A 84 8.72 -2.64 4.51
CA ALA A 84 10.00 -2.09 4.05
C ALA A 84 9.80 -1.20 2.82
N GLU A 85 10.83 -0.46 2.42
CA GLU A 85 10.78 0.40 1.22
C GLU A 85 10.67 -0.42 -0.07
N LEU A 86 11.30 -1.60 -0.11
CA LEU A 86 11.36 -2.47 -1.27
C LEU A 86 11.46 -3.93 -0.85
N VAL A 87 10.78 -4.80 -1.60
CA VAL A 87 10.92 -6.26 -1.49
C VAL A 87 11.46 -6.86 -2.78
N GLU A 88 12.19 -7.96 -2.67
CA GLU A 88 12.61 -8.78 -3.81
C GLU A 88 11.90 -10.13 -3.78
N PHE A 89 11.22 -10.50 -4.86
CA PHE A 89 10.53 -11.77 -4.98
C PHE A 89 11.53 -12.89 -5.26
N THR A 90 11.41 -14.00 -4.53
CA THR A 90 12.36 -15.12 -4.59
C THR A 90 11.66 -16.44 -4.87
N ALA A 91 12.43 -17.50 -5.16
CA ALA A 91 11.88 -18.83 -5.35
C ALA A 91 11.78 -19.58 -4.01
N GLU A 92 12.60 -19.21 -3.02
CA GLU A 92 12.65 -19.85 -1.70
C GLU A 92 11.56 -19.34 -0.74
N GLY A 93 10.87 -18.25 -1.09
CA GLY A 93 9.77 -17.63 -0.37
C GLY A 93 9.25 -16.43 -1.15
N ASP A 94 7.98 -16.06 -0.97
CA ASP A 94 7.29 -15.13 -1.88
C ASP A 94 8.10 -13.86 -2.15
N PHE A 95 8.67 -13.28 -1.10
CA PHE A 95 9.63 -12.19 -1.19
C PHE A 95 10.54 -12.12 0.04
N ARG A 96 11.58 -11.29 -0.05
CA ARG A 96 12.48 -10.95 1.04
C ARG A 96 12.72 -9.45 1.11
N VAL A 97 13.06 -8.97 2.30
CA VAL A 97 13.54 -7.61 2.54
C VAL A 97 15.06 -7.62 2.61
N LYS A 98 15.72 -6.73 1.87
CA LYS A 98 17.16 -6.47 2.03
C LYS A 98 17.38 -5.49 3.17
N ASN A 99 18.44 -5.69 3.94
CA ASN A 99 18.80 -4.77 5.04
C ASN A 99 18.92 -3.30 4.59
N SER A 100 19.40 -3.05 3.36
CA SER A 100 19.50 -1.68 2.83
C SER A 100 18.16 -1.00 2.55
N GLU A 101 17.07 -1.76 2.49
CA GLU A 101 15.71 -1.30 2.17
C GLU A 101 14.76 -1.46 3.37
N ALA A 102 15.27 -1.90 4.52
CA ALA A 102 14.46 -2.39 5.62
C ALA A 102 13.78 -1.30 6.47
N GLN A 103 13.93 -0.02 6.11
CA GLN A 103 13.31 1.07 6.86
C GLN A 103 11.79 1.05 6.71
N GLY A 104 11.08 1.17 7.84
CA GLY A 104 9.63 1.31 7.90
C GLY A 104 9.25 2.77 8.10
N LYS A 105 8.97 3.48 6.99
CA LYS A 105 8.75 4.94 6.99
C LYS A 105 7.29 5.36 7.19
N LEU A 106 6.40 4.43 7.52
CA LEU A 106 4.97 4.68 7.75
C LEU A 106 4.25 5.26 6.52
N ARG A 107 4.68 4.80 5.33
CA ARG A 107 4.17 5.30 4.06
C ARG A 107 2.69 4.93 3.83
N PRO A 108 1.96 5.75 3.05
CA PRO A 108 0.51 5.68 2.99
C PRO A 108 -0.03 4.68 1.96
N GLU A 109 0.76 4.23 0.99
CA GLU A 109 0.22 3.74 -0.29
C GLU A 109 -0.65 2.47 -0.12
N THR A 110 -0.31 1.59 0.83
CA THR A 110 -1.17 0.46 1.17
C THR A 110 -2.49 0.91 1.78
N ILE A 111 -2.46 1.83 2.74
CA ILE A 111 -3.67 2.38 3.39
C ILE A 111 -4.53 3.15 2.39
N GLU A 112 -3.92 3.94 1.50
CA GLU A 112 -4.59 4.63 0.40
C GLU A 112 -5.38 3.66 -0.48
N SER A 113 -4.73 2.56 -0.90
CA SER A 113 -5.38 1.52 -1.69
C SER A 113 -6.52 0.83 -0.95
N LEU A 114 -6.34 0.51 0.35
CA LEU A 114 -7.39 -0.08 1.18
C LEU A 114 -8.59 0.87 1.34
N PHE A 115 -8.33 2.16 1.55
CA PHE A 115 -9.32 3.23 1.60
C PHE A 115 -10.18 3.28 0.33
N ILE A 116 -9.54 3.35 -0.83
CA ILE A 116 -10.25 3.42 -2.11
C ILE A 116 -11.03 2.13 -2.37
N LEU A 117 -10.41 0.97 -2.17
CA LEU A 117 -11.07 -0.33 -2.37
C LEU A 117 -12.28 -0.51 -1.46
N TYR A 118 -12.20 -0.11 -0.19
CA TYR A 118 -13.36 -0.11 0.69
C TYR A 118 -14.49 0.76 0.13
N ARG A 119 -14.21 1.99 -0.30
CA ARG A 119 -15.27 2.87 -0.82
C ARG A 119 -15.90 2.35 -2.11
N VAL A 120 -15.09 1.76 -2.99
CA VAL A 120 -15.54 1.17 -4.27
C VAL A 120 -16.37 -0.09 -4.05
N THR A 121 -15.97 -0.97 -3.12
CA THR A 121 -16.54 -2.33 -3.02
C THR A 121 -17.44 -2.56 -1.81
N ARG A 122 -17.28 -1.76 -0.76
CA ARG A 122 -17.89 -1.95 0.57
C ARG A 122 -17.52 -3.24 1.27
N ASP A 123 -16.42 -3.87 0.87
CA ASP A 123 -15.91 -5.06 1.53
C ASP A 123 -15.16 -4.68 2.82
N GLU A 124 -15.66 -5.15 3.96
CA GLU A 124 -15.11 -4.84 5.28
C GLU A 124 -13.71 -5.42 5.50
N ILE A 125 -13.28 -6.38 4.68
CA ILE A 125 -11.92 -6.92 4.75
C ILE A 125 -10.84 -5.82 4.68
N TYR A 126 -11.09 -4.74 3.94
CA TYR A 126 -10.13 -3.65 3.81
C TYR A 126 -10.01 -2.81 5.08
N ARG A 127 -11.08 -2.70 5.86
CA ARG A 127 -11.08 -2.07 7.19
C ARG A 127 -10.36 -2.96 8.19
N GLU A 128 -10.60 -4.28 8.16
CA GLU A 128 -9.88 -5.25 8.99
C GLU A 128 -8.38 -5.21 8.73
N MET A 129 -7.97 -5.24 7.45
CA MET A 129 -6.58 -5.11 7.03
C MET A 129 -5.97 -3.80 7.53
N ALA A 130 -6.62 -2.66 7.31
CA ALA A 130 -6.08 -1.37 7.72
C ALA A 130 -5.98 -1.23 9.25
N TRP A 131 -6.92 -1.83 9.99
CA TRP A 131 -6.86 -1.86 11.45
C TRP A 131 -5.64 -2.65 11.94
N GLU A 132 -5.33 -3.80 11.34
CA GLU A 132 -4.12 -4.58 11.64
C GLU A 132 -2.83 -3.77 11.38
N LEU A 133 -2.79 -3.03 10.27
CA LEU A 133 -1.65 -2.15 9.96
C LEU A 133 -1.54 -0.98 10.94
N PHE A 134 -2.66 -0.36 11.30
CA PHE A 134 -2.67 0.73 12.29
C PHE A 134 -2.18 0.26 13.66
N GLU A 135 -2.63 -0.90 14.14
CA GLU A 135 -2.16 -1.48 15.40
C GLU A 135 -0.66 -1.77 15.39
N SER A 136 -0.13 -2.21 14.24
CA SER A 136 1.31 -2.39 14.03
C SER A 136 2.07 -1.06 14.12
N MET A 137 1.58 0.01 13.47
CA MET A 137 2.15 1.35 13.59
C MET A 137 2.10 1.87 15.03
N ARG A 138 0.98 1.69 15.73
CA ARG A 138 0.79 2.10 17.12
C ARG A 138 1.75 1.40 18.08
N SER A 139 2.00 0.11 17.85
CA SER A 139 2.86 -0.72 18.70
C SER A 139 4.34 -0.48 18.43
N ASN A 140 4.71 -0.32 17.15
CA ASN A 140 6.10 -0.44 16.72
C ASN A 140 6.72 0.88 16.23
N ALA A 141 5.93 1.94 16.02
CA ALA A 141 6.43 3.22 15.52
C ALA A 141 6.14 4.42 16.44
N ARG A 142 5.35 4.23 17.51
CA ARG A 142 5.01 5.30 18.45
C ARG A 142 6.17 5.58 19.41
N VAL A 143 6.50 6.85 19.57
CA VAL A 143 7.51 7.32 20.54
C VAL A 143 6.82 7.73 21.84
N GLU A 144 7.36 7.31 22.99
CA GLU A 144 6.74 7.53 24.31
C GLU A 144 6.53 9.02 24.65
N SER A 145 7.51 9.86 24.32
CA SER A 145 7.44 11.31 24.52
C SER A 145 6.46 12.02 23.57
N GLY A 146 5.96 11.32 22.55
CA GLY A 146 5.01 11.82 21.57
C GLY A 146 5.50 11.70 20.14
N GLY A 147 4.56 11.54 19.21
CA GLY A 147 4.84 11.38 17.79
C GLY A 147 5.07 9.92 17.37
N TYR A 148 5.40 9.78 16.10
CA TYR A 148 5.77 8.52 15.46
C TYR A 148 7.10 8.69 14.74
N ALA A 149 7.87 7.62 14.59
CA ALA A 149 9.18 7.67 13.97
C ALA A 149 9.36 6.57 12.93
N THR A 150 10.24 6.82 11.98
CA THR A 150 10.69 5.78 11.05
C THR A 150 11.40 4.67 11.83
N VAL A 151 10.99 3.43 11.58
CA VAL A 151 11.65 2.23 12.12
C VAL A 151 12.86 1.92 11.24
N GLU A 152 14.05 1.78 11.82
CA GLU A 152 15.29 1.57 11.05
C GLU A 152 15.31 0.23 10.33
N ASN A 153 14.73 -0.81 10.94
CA ASN A 153 14.65 -2.14 10.35
C ASN A 153 13.35 -2.86 10.77
N VAL A 154 12.46 -3.10 9.80
CA VAL A 154 11.17 -3.79 10.02
C VAL A 154 11.31 -5.28 10.33
N GLN A 155 12.50 -5.86 10.19
CA GLN A 155 12.81 -7.24 10.57
C GLN A 155 13.36 -7.36 11.99
N SER A 156 13.57 -6.24 12.70
CA SER A 156 14.01 -6.26 14.10
C SER A 156 12.94 -6.86 15.02
N ASP A 157 13.38 -7.47 16.11
CA ASP A 157 12.49 -7.87 17.20
C ASP A 157 11.72 -6.62 17.68
N PRO A 158 10.38 -6.68 17.81
CA PRO A 158 9.57 -5.56 18.30
C PRO A 158 10.02 -4.98 19.65
N SER A 159 10.71 -5.76 20.48
CA SER A 159 11.27 -5.31 21.76
C SER A 159 12.60 -4.54 21.65
N GLU A 160 13.25 -4.54 20.49
CA GLU A 160 14.57 -3.94 20.25
C GLU A 160 14.56 -2.90 19.11
N ILE A 161 13.38 -2.36 18.77
CA ILE A 161 13.21 -1.39 17.69
C ILE A 161 14.12 -0.17 17.88
N GLN A 162 14.83 0.16 16.80
CA GLN A 162 15.58 1.40 16.68
C GLN A 162 14.84 2.38 15.77
N PHE A 163 14.81 3.63 16.18
CA PHE A 163 14.17 4.71 15.43
C PHE A 163 15.19 5.57 14.72
N VAL A 164 14.85 5.98 13.49
CA VAL A 164 15.40 7.20 12.90
C VAL A 164 14.56 8.35 13.44
N ASP A 165 15.21 9.37 14.00
CA ASP A 165 14.57 10.57 14.57
C ASP A 165 13.92 11.45 13.48
N LYS A 166 12.88 10.91 12.85
CA LYS A 166 12.17 11.50 11.73
C LYS A 166 10.74 10.98 11.68
N MET A 167 9.79 11.91 11.81
CA MET A 167 8.40 11.71 11.44
C MET A 167 8.17 12.36 10.07
N GLU A 168 7.88 11.54 9.07
CA GLU A 168 7.64 12.07 7.73
C GLU A 168 6.32 12.83 7.68
N GLY A 169 6.28 13.97 6.96
CA GLY A 169 5.08 14.80 6.87
C GLY A 169 3.87 14.05 6.30
N PHE A 170 4.13 13.12 5.37
CA PHE A 170 3.10 12.27 4.75
C PHE A 170 2.42 11.32 5.73
N PHE A 171 3.03 11.00 6.88
CA PHE A 171 2.35 10.20 7.90
C PHE A 171 1.09 10.92 8.40
N LEU A 172 1.18 12.24 8.60
CA LEU A 172 0.05 13.07 9.03
C LEU A 172 -0.85 13.45 7.86
N SER A 173 -0.29 13.89 6.73
CA SER A 173 -1.11 14.37 5.60
C SER A 173 -1.81 13.23 4.86
N GLN A 174 -1.21 12.04 4.79
CA GLN A 174 -1.71 10.92 4.02
C GLN A 174 -2.13 9.74 4.90
N THR A 175 -1.20 9.08 5.60
CA THR A 175 -1.46 7.81 6.29
C THR A 175 -2.62 7.92 7.29
N LEU A 176 -2.56 8.90 8.20
CA LEU A 176 -3.64 9.13 9.18
C LEU A 176 -4.93 9.64 8.54
N LYS A 177 -4.85 10.43 7.45
CA LYS A 177 -6.03 10.92 6.74
C LYS A 177 -6.78 9.79 6.06
N TYR A 178 -6.08 8.91 5.34
CA TYR A 178 -6.70 7.76 4.69
C TYR A 178 -7.25 6.75 5.70
N LEU A 179 -6.56 6.52 6.82
CA LEU A 179 -7.13 5.74 7.95
C LEU A 179 -8.44 6.38 8.44
N TYR A 180 -8.44 7.69 8.71
CA TYR A 180 -9.65 8.39 9.14
C TYR A 180 -10.80 8.24 8.15
N LEU A 181 -10.55 8.48 6.86
CA LEU A 181 -11.57 8.42 5.80
C LEU A 181 -12.05 6.98 5.50
N LEU A 182 -11.22 5.97 5.74
CA LEU A 182 -11.57 4.56 5.61
C LEU A 182 -12.59 4.15 6.69
N PHE A 183 -12.42 4.64 7.92
CA PHE A 183 -13.34 4.36 9.03
C PHE A 183 -14.48 5.38 9.15
N SER A 184 -14.52 6.41 8.31
CA SER A 184 -15.62 7.37 8.28
C SER A 184 -16.81 6.89 7.45
N GLU A 185 -17.91 7.65 7.54
CA GLU A 185 -18.97 7.60 6.54
C GLU A 185 -18.43 7.96 5.15
N THR A 186 -19.04 7.40 4.11
CA THR A 186 -18.52 7.50 2.74
C THR A 186 -18.98 8.73 1.96
N ASP A 187 -19.91 9.49 2.52
CA ASP A 187 -20.33 10.81 2.04
C ASP A 187 -19.34 11.92 2.42
N ILE A 188 -18.33 11.63 3.25
CA ILE A 188 -17.23 12.55 3.55
C ILE A 188 -16.19 12.50 2.43
N LEU A 189 -16.06 13.59 1.65
CA LEU A 189 -15.17 13.70 0.48
C LEU A 189 -15.43 12.59 -0.55
N PRO A 190 -16.63 12.52 -1.15
CA PRO A 190 -16.98 11.45 -2.08
C PRO A 190 -16.22 11.62 -3.41
N PHE A 191 -15.95 10.50 -4.09
CA PHE A 191 -15.06 10.46 -5.27
C PHE A 191 -15.64 11.11 -6.54
N ASP A 192 -16.95 11.36 -6.57
CA ASP A 192 -17.65 12.09 -7.63
C ASP A 192 -17.62 13.62 -7.41
N GLU A 193 -17.24 14.09 -6.23
CA GLU A 193 -17.10 15.52 -5.92
C GLU A 193 -15.65 15.95 -5.71
N TYR A 194 -14.76 15.05 -5.27
CA TYR A 194 -13.37 15.36 -4.92
C TYR A 194 -12.36 14.41 -5.56
N VAL A 195 -11.23 14.97 -5.96
CA VAL A 195 -10.01 14.25 -6.34
C VAL A 195 -8.90 14.52 -5.34
N PHE A 196 -8.16 13.49 -4.95
CA PHE A 196 -6.99 13.60 -4.09
C PHE A 196 -5.74 13.81 -4.94
N THR A 197 -4.85 14.72 -4.52
CA THR A 197 -3.49 14.75 -5.05
C THR A 197 -2.69 13.56 -4.50
N THR A 198 -1.50 13.34 -5.07
CA THR A 198 -0.53 12.33 -4.59
C THR A 198 -0.04 12.55 -3.15
N GLU A 199 -0.42 13.64 -2.48
CA GLU A 199 -0.15 13.93 -1.07
C GLU A 199 -1.46 14.01 -0.25
N ALA A 200 -2.50 13.31 -0.70
CA ALA A 200 -3.81 13.20 -0.09
C ALA A 200 -4.53 14.55 0.15
N HIS A 201 -4.20 15.60 -0.62
CA HIS A 201 -4.94 16.86 -0.56
C HIS A 201 -6.15 16.78 -1.48
N ALA A 202 -7.35 16.94 -0.93
CA ALA A 202 -8.59 16.89 -1.70
C ALA A 202 -8.88 18.23 -2.40
N PHE A 203 -9.21 18.16 -3.69
CA PHE A 203 -9.65 19.28 -4.51
C PHE A 203 -11.03 18.96 -5.11
N PRO A 204 -11.95 19.94 -5.18
CA PRO A 204 -13.24 19.73 -5.82
C PRO A 204 -13.07 19.49 -7.33
N ILE A 205 -13.91 18.63 -7.88
CA ILE A 205 -14.06 18.42 -9.32
C ILE A 205 -14.90 19.58 -9.88
N ASN A 206 -14.50 20.11 -11.05
CA ASN A 206 -15.23 21.19 -11.74
C ASN A 206 -16.30 20.65 -12.69
#